data_AF-A0A967ICC6-F1
#
_entry.id   AF-A0A967ICC6-F1
#
_cell.length_a   1.000
_cell.length_b   1.000
_cell.length_c   1.000
_cell.angle_alpha   90.00
_cell.angle_beta   90.00
_cell.angle_gamma   90.00
#
_symmetry.space_group_name_H-M   'P 1'
#
loop_
_entity.id
_entity.type
_entity.pdbx_description
1 polymer ?
#
loop_
_entity_poly.entity_id
_entity_poly.type
_entity_poly.pdbx_seq_one_letter_code
_entity_poly.pdbx_strand_id
1 'polypeptide(L)' 'HQGVKYVWSTFSEDQIDVNFGNPNVLREFVRILLLYLSRGGRFIRLDAIAYLWKKLGTGCINLPETHEIVKVLRIIID' A
#
# COMPACT_ATOMS: atom_id res chain seq x y z
N HIS A 1 28.18 -0.21 -8.77
CA HIS A 1 27.06 -1.15 -8.55
C HIS A 1 25.94 -0.86 -9.55
N GLN A 2 25.91 -1.54 -10.71
CA GLN A 2 24.84 -1.46 -11.70
C GLN A 2 24.58 -2.86 -12.29
N GLY A 3 24.25 -3.82 -11.41
CA GLY A 3 23.78 -5.13 -11.84
C GLY A 3 22.28 -5.13 -12.09
N VAL A 4 21.77 -6.23 -12.67
CA VAL A 4 20.34 -6.48 -12.82
C VAL A 4 19.65 -6.39 -11.45
N LYS A 5 18.52 -5.67 -11.41
CA LYS A 5 17.68 -5.55 -10.22
C LYS A 5 16.34 -6.21 -10.52
N TYR A 6 15.80 -6.88 -9.53
CA TYR A 6 14.46 -7.46 -9.57
C TYR A 6 13.52 -6.58 -8.76
N VAL A 7 12.28 -6.48 -9.23
CA VAL A 7 11.20 -5.77 -8.57
C VAL A 7 10.08 -6.77 -8.26
N TRP A 8 9.29 -6.48 -7.24
CA TRP A 8 8.14 -7.32 -6.90
C TRP A 8 6.94 -6.84 -7.72
N SER A 9 6.32 -7.75 -8.48
CA SER A 9 5.09 -7.51 -9.23
C SER A 9 4.09 -8.63 -8.93
N THR A 10 3.10 -8.36 -8.09
CA THR A 10 2.13 -9.41 -7.66
C THR A 10 1.20 -9.85 -8.79
N PHE A 11 0.87 -8.94 -9.70
CA PHE A 11 -0.09 -9.17 -10.78
C PHE A 11 0.62 -9.23 -12.14
N SER A 12 0.68 -8.13 -12.88
CA SER A 12 1.38 -8.04 -14.16
C SER A 12 2.75 -7.35 -14.02
N GLU A 13 3.65 -7.58 -14.98
CA GLU A 13 5.03 -7.07 -14.96
C GLU A 13 5.12 -5.53 -14.97
N ASP A 14 4.09 -4.85 -15.49
CA ASP A 14 3.97 -3.38 -15.50
C ASP A 14 3.43 -2.82 -14.16
N GLN A 15 3.00 -3.69 -13.24
CA GLN A 15 2.46 -3.32 -11.93
C GLN A 15 3.44 -3.68 -10.81
N ILE A 16 4.32 -2.73 -10.49
CA ILE A 16 5.32 -2.87 -9.43
C ILE A 16 4.67 -2.58 -8.07
N ASP A 17 4.80 -3.52 -7.12
CA ASP A 17 4.30 -3.37 -5.76
C ASP A 17 5.02 -2.25 -5.02
N VAL A 18 4.26 -1.40 -4.35
CA VAL A 18 4.79 -0.37 -3.45
C VAL A 18 5.16 -0.97 -2.10
N ASN A 19 6.31 -0.55 -1.55
CA ASN A 19 6.81 -1.09 -0.29
C ASN A 19 6.24 -0.32 0.93
N PHE A 20 5.12 -0.79 1.48
CA PHE A 20 4.53 -0.22 2.71
C PHE A 20 5.35 -0.43 3.98
N GLY A 21 6.39 -1.28 3.94
CA GLY A 21 7.40 -1.37 5.00
C GLY A 21 8.27 -0.10 5.11
N ASN A 22 8.25 0.76 4.10
CA ASN A 22 8.84 2.10 4.17
C ASN A 22 7.77 3.10 4.65
N PRO A 23 7.91 3.74 5.82
CA PRO A 23 6.91 4.67 6.36
C PRO A 23 6.66 5.89 5.46
N ASN A 24 7.61 6.26 4.60
CA ASN A 24 7.41 7.33 3.63
C ASN A 24 6.34 6.99 2.58
N VAL A 25 6.17 5.71 2.23
CA VAL A 25 5.12 5.27 1.30
C VAL A 25 3.75 5.49 1.94
N LEU A 26 3.57 5.08 3.20
CA LEU A 26 2.31 5.32 3.92
C LEU A 26 2.00 6.82 3.98
N ARG A 27 3.00 7.65 4.30
CA ARG A 27 2.85 9.12 4.33
C ARG A 27 2.36 9.68 2.99
N GLU A 28 2.96 9.24 1.87
CA GLU A 28 2.54 9.70 0.54
C GLU A 28 1.13 9.22 0.18
N PHE A 29 0.78 7.97 0.53
CA PHE A 29 -0.58 7.47 0.32
C PHE A 29 -1.60 8.27 1.13
N VAL A 30 -1.32 8.61 2.38
CA VAL A 30 -2.16 9.50 3.19
C VAL A 30 -2.36 10.85 2.50
N ARG A 31 -1.29 11.47 1.99
CA ARG A 31 -1.38 12.73 1.25
C ARG A 31 -2.27 12.61 0.01
N ILE A 32 -2.15 11.52 -0.74
CA ILE A 32 -2.97 11.24 -1.92
C ILE A 32 -4.45 11.07 -1.53
N LEU A 33 -4.73 10.30 -0.47
CA LEU A 33 -6.09 10.10 0.04
C LEU A 33 -6.74 11.44 0.43
N LEU A 34 -6.05 12.25 1.24
CA LEU A 34 -6.52 13.56 1.67
C LEU A 34 -6.75 14.52 0.47
N LEU A 35 -5.90 14.44 -0.56
CA LEU A 35 -6.09 15.22 -1.78
C LEU A 35 -7.41 14.85 -2.48
N TYR A 36 -7.74 13.57 -2.61
CA TYR A 36 -9.01 13.15 -3.21
C TYR A 36 -10.22 13.55 -2.36
N LEU A 37 -10.11 13.42 -1.02
CA LEU A 37 -11.16 13.86 -0.10
C LEU A 37 -11.40 15.38 -0.19
N SER A 38 -10.32 16.18 -0.24
CA SER A 38 -10.43 17.65 -0.40
C SER A 38 -11.09 18.09 -1.71
N ARG A 39 -11.12 17.20 -2.71
CA ARG A 39 -11.77 17.41 -4.01
C ARG A 39 -13.20 16.83 -4.06
N GLY A 40 -13.77 16.46 -2.91
CA GLY A 40 -15.14 15.97 -2.80
C GLY A 40 -15.30 14.46 -2.99
N GLY A 41 -14.20 13.69 -2.99
CA GLY A 41 -14.27 12.22 -2.95
C GLY A 41 -14.99 11.74 -1.70
N ARG A 42 -16.00 10.88 -1.86
CA ARG A 42 -16.81 10.34 -0.74
C ARG A 42 -16.52 8.89 -0.40
N PHE A 43 -15.96 8.15 -1.35
CA PHE A 43 -15.66 6.74 -1.22
C PHE A 43 -14.27 6.48 -1.81
N ILE A 44 -13.50 5.68 -1.10
CA ILE A 44 -12.16 5.27 -1.53
C ILE A 44 -12.14 3.74 -1.52
N ARG A 45 -11.88 3.14 -2.69
CA ARG A 45 -11.68 1.70 -2.84
C ARG A 45 -10.20 1.40 -2.69
N LEU A 46 -9.83 0.69 -1.62
CA LEU A 46 -8.48 0.18 -1.42
C LEU A 46 -8.29 -1.09 -2.26
N ASP A 47 -7.85 -0.92 -3.50
CA ASP A 47 -7.57 -2.03 -4.41
C ASP A 47 -6.36 -2.86 -3.94
N ALA A 48 -6.40 -4.17 -4.20
CA ALA A 48 -5.35 -5.12 -3.85
C ALA A 48 -4.89 -5.09 -2.37
N ILE A 49 -5.71 -4.56 -1.45
CA ILE A 49 -5.31 -4.27 -0.07
C ILE A 49 -4.77 -5.51 0.67
N ALA A 50 -5.26 -6.71 0.35
CA ALA A 50 -4.79 -7.96 0.93
C ALA A 50 -3.27 -8.17 0.76
N TYR A 51 -2.67 -7.64 -0.31
CA TYR A 51 -1.27 -7.84 -0.69
C TYR A 51 -0.32 -6.73 -0.22
N LEU A 52 -0.80 -5.79 0.60
CA LEU A 52 -0.09 -4.57 1.01
C LEU A 52 1.27 -4.83 1.69
N TRP A 53 1.34 -5.83 2.56
CA TRP A 53 2.52 -6.12 3.36
C TRP A 53 3.25 -7.37 2.87
N LYS A 54 4.58 -7.31 2.83
CA LYS A 54 5.44 -8.42 2.38
C LYS A 54 6.29 -8.91 3.55
N LYS A 55 6.26 -10.22 3.80
CA LYS A 55 7.04 -10.86 4.87
C LYS A 55 7.56 -12.22 4.41
N LEU A 56 8.89 -12.39 4.48
CA LEU A 56 9.55 -13.65 4.12
C LEU A 56 8.98 -14.83 4.93
N GLY A 57 8.84 -15.97 4.28
CA GLY A 57 8.27 -17.18 4.89
C GLY A 57 6.75 -17.19 5.03
N THR A 58 6.04 -16.22 4.43
CA THR A 58 4.58 -16.15 4.44
C THR A 58 4.02 -16.04 3.02
N GLY A 59 2.70 -16.22 2.88
CA GLY A 59 2.00 -15.99 1.60
C GLY A 59 1.87 -14.51 1.20
N CYS A 60 2.31 -13.55 2.03
CA CYS A 60 2.19 -12.11 1.75
C CYS A 60 0.77 -11.64 1.37
N ILE A 61 -0.25 -12.29 1.94
CA ILE A 61 -1.66 -12.00 1.73
C ILE A 61 -2.38 -12.00 3.08
N ASN A 62 -3.23 -10.99 3.32
CA ASN A 62 -4.00 -10.80 4.56
C ASN A 62 -3.14 -10.84 5.85
N LEU A 63 -1.93 -10.29 5.79
CA LEU A 63 -1.06 -10.22 6.96
C LEU A 63 -1.61 -9.23 8.00
N PRO A 64 -1.36 -9.44 9.31
CA PRO A 64 -1.80 -8.52 10.37
C PRO A 64 -1.40 -7.07 10.12
N GLU A 65 -0.20 -6.83 9.61
CA GLU A 65 0.31 -5.50 9.30
C GLU A 65 -0.54 -4.77 8.24
N THR A 66 -1.13 -5.51 7.29
CA THR A 66 -2.12 -4.95 6.35
C THR A 66 -3.32 -4.37 7.09
N HIS A 67 -3.87 -5.13 8.05
CA HIS A 67 -5.02 -4.67 8.83
C HIS A 67 -4.68 -3.45 9.69
N GLU A 68 -3.49 -3.40 10.28
CA GLU A 68 -3.04 -2.24 11.05
C GLU A 68 -2.91 -0.99 10.18
N ILE A 69 -2.36 -1.10 8.97
CA ILE A 69 -2.31 0.03 8.04
C ILE A 69 -3.72 0.48 7.65
N VAL A 70 -4.64 -0.43 7.38
CA VAL A 70 -6.04 -0.08 7.07
C VAL A 70 -6.70 0.67 8.24
N LYS A 71 -6.46 0.25 9.49
CA LYS A 71 -6.95 0.97 10.68
C LYS A 71 -6.37 2.39 10.76
N VAL A 72 -5.07 2.55 10.51
CA VAL A 72 -4.43 3.88 10.49
C VAL A 72 -5.05 4.77 9.42
N LEU A 73 -5.22 4.25 8.20
CA LEU A 73 -5.86 4.99 7.11
C LEU A 73 -7.30 5.38 7.48
N ARG A 74 -8.05 4.48 8.14
CA ARG A 74 -9.40 4.76 8.61
C ARG A 74 -9.43 5.90 9.65
N ILE A 75 -8.54 5.87 10.64
CA ILE A 75 -8.44 6.91 11.66
C ILE A 75 -8.11 8.28 11.07
N ILE A 76 -7.31 8.32 9.99
CA ILE A 76 -6.91 9.59 9.36
C ILE A 76 -8.05 10.24 8.56
N ILE A 77 -8.98 9.44 8.03
CA ILE A 77 -10.09 9.93 7.19
C ILE A 77 -11.39 10.14 7.96
N ASP A 78 -11.49 9.62 9.18
CA ASP A 78 -12.59 9.87 10.12
C ASP A 78 -12.45 11.28 10.75
#